data_AF-A0A968A2T0-F1
#
_entry.id   AF-A0A968A2T0-F1
#
_cell.length_a   1.000
_cell.length_b   1.000
_cell.length_c   1.000
_cell.angle_alpha   90.00
_cell.angle_beta   90.00
_cell.angle_gamma   90.00
#
_symmetry.space_group_name_H-M   'P 1'
#
loop_
_entity.id
_entity.type
_entity.pdbx_description
1 polymer ?
#
loop_
_entity_poly.entity_id
_entity_poly.type
_entity_poly.pdbx_seq_one_letter_code
_entity_poly.pdbx_strand_id
1 'polypeptide(L)'
;MIVFTGLFVYLYNRSVSPAALEKKMGPDAYAYCGRLRTLAIIFLVLVMGGYIVYDFFPLPLGIPENFGWPYEVSVLLAVLIALPTTYMVVVGMKDAGEEAVAPQKETEMYGGIYEKVRHPQTWEYGYFFSVAFLLNNPFLVLLSLVWLPLAYFMM
;
A
#
# COMPACT_ATOMS: atom_id res chain seq x y z
N MET A 1 14.06 -1.07 -5.58
CA MET A 1 13.07 -0.99 -4.48
C MET A 1 13.03 0.38 -3.85
N ILE A 2 14.09 0.86 -3.18
CA ILE A 2 14.10 2.17 -2.48
C ILE A 2 13.65 3.33 -3.38
N VAL A 3 14.18 3.42 -4.60
CA VAL A 3 13.79 4.46 -5.57
C VAL A 3 12.29 4.40 -5.88
N PHE A 4 11.74 3.22 -6.10
CA PHE A 4 10.31 3.05 -6.38
C PHE A 4 9.45 3.37 -5.15
N THR A 5 9.89 3.01 -3.95
CA THR A 5 9.23 3.42 -2.69
C THR A 5 9.21 4.95 -2.56
N GLY A 6 10.34 5.62 -2.82
CA GLY A 6 10.41 7.09 -2.81
C GLY A 6 9.48 7.74 -3.83
N LEU A 7 9.43 7.21 -5.05
CA LEU A 7 8.53 7.68 -6.11
C LEU A 7 7.05 7.48 -5.74
N PHE A 8 6.71 6.31 -5.20
CA PHE A 8 5.37 6.04 -4.68
C PHE A 8 4.96 7.08 -3.63
N VAL A 9 5.77 7.26 -2.58
CA VAL A 9 5.46 8.20 -1.49
C VAL A 9 5.31 9.63 -2.01
N TYR A 10 6.22 10.07 -2.89
CA TYR A 10 6.16 11.41 -3.48
C TYR A 10 4.87 11.64 -4.28
N LEU A 11 4.53 10.70 -5.17
CA LEU A 11 3.36 10.82 -6.04
C LEU A 11 2.05 10.69 -5.26
N TYR A 12 1.99 9.76 -4.30
CA TYR A 12 0.81 9.54 -3.47
C TYR A 12 0.51 10.78 -2.61
N ASN A 13 1.50 11.31 -1.89
CA ASN A 13 1.32 12.51 -1.06
C ASN A 13 0.84 13.71 -1.87
N ARG A 14 1.25 13.82 -3.13
CA ARG A 14 0.77 14.87 -4.02
C ARG A 14 -0.66 14.62 -4.52
N SER A 15 -1.09 13.36 -4.62
CA SER A 15 -2.43 12.98 -5.07
C SER A 15 -3.54 13.18 -4.01
N VAL A 16 -3.21 13.24 -2.71
CA VAL A 16 -4.20 13.27 -1.62
C VAL A 16 -4.71 14.66 -1.24
N SER A 17 -4.28 15.71 -1.94
CA SER A 17 -4.70 17.09 -1.66
C SER A 17 -5.35 17.80 -2.86
N PRO A 18 -6.37 17.21 -3.52
CA PRO A 18 -6.99 17.80 -4.71
C PRO A 18 -7.57 19.19 -4.46
N ALA A 19 -8.22 19.43 -3.31
CA ALA A 19 -8.76 20.74 -2.94
C ALA A 19 -7.69 21.83 -2.76
N ALA A 20 -6.50 21.47 -2.28
CA ALA A 20 -5.38 22.42 -2.19
C ALA A 20 -4.77 22.72 -3.57
N LEU A 21 -4.74 21.71 -4.46
CA LEU A 21 -4.30 21.84 -5.83
C LEU A 21 -5.30 22.63 -6.69
N GLU A 22 -6.60 22.50 -6.45
CA GLU A 22 -7.66 23.25 -7.13
C GLU A 22 -7.47 24.77 -6.97
N LYS A 23 -7.04 25.23 -5.79
CA LYS A 23 -6.73 26.65 -5.54
C LYS A 23 -5.63 27.21 -6.46
N LYS A 24 -4.77 26.35 -7.02
CA LYS A 24 -3.66 26.74 -7.90
C LYS A 24 -3.91 26.41 -9.38
N MET A 25 -4.62 25.32 -9.65
CA MET A 25 -4.72 24.71 -10.98
C MET A 25 -6.15 24.72 -11.53
N GLY A 26 -7.13 25.11 -10.72
CA GLY A 26 -8.54 25.08 -11.08
C GLY A 26 -9.11 23.65 -11.14
N PRO A 27 -10.22 23.44 -11.86
CA PRO A 27 -11.00 22.19 -11.82
C PRO A 27 -10.25 20.95 -12.31
N ASP A 28 -9.21 21.11 -13.15
CA ASP A 28 -8.37 20.01 -13.64
C ASP A 28 -7.55 19.31 -12.54
N ALA A 29 -7.49 19.89 -11.33
CA ALA A 29 -6.74 19.35 -10.20
C ALA A 29 -7.16 17.93 -9.83
N TYR A 30 -8.45 17.58 -9.91
CA TYR A 30 -8.97 16.26 -9.56
C TYR A 30 -8.51 15.18 -10.56
N ALA A 31 -8.65 15.45 -11.86
CA ALA A 31 -8.16 14.55 -12.92
C ALA A 31 -6.64 14.40 -12.90
N TYR A 32 -5.90 15.45 -12.51
CA TYR A 32 -4.47 15.37 -12.27
C TYR A 32 -4.12 14.48 -11.07
N CYS A 33 -4.83 14.63 -9.94
CA CYS A 33 -4.65 13.78 -8.76
C CYS A 33 -4.94 12.30 -9.05
N GLY A 34 -5.99 12.00 -9.83
CA GLY A 34 -6.29 10.64 -10.28
C GLY A 34 -5.12 10.01 -11.06
N ARG A 35 -4.56 10.75 -12.03
CA ARG A 35 -3.37 10.30 -12.79
C ARG A 35 -2.15 10.05 -11.89
N LEU A 36 -1.90 10.93 -10.92
CA LEU A 36 -0.83 10.73 -9.95
C LEU A 36 -1.05 9.49 -9.09
N ARG A 37 -2.30 9.22 -8.68
CA ARG A 37 -2.65 8.03 -7.89
C ARG A 37 -2.44 6.75 -8.69
N THR A 38 -2.85 6.70 -9.96
CA THR A 38 -2.56 5.57 -10.85
C THR A 38 -1.06 5.33 -10.97
N LEU A 39 -0.27 6.39 -11.16
CA LEU A 39 1.19 6.27 -11.26
C LEU A 39 1.81 5.80 -9.93
N ALA A 40 1.31 6.27 -8.79
CA ALA A 40 1.73 5.80 -7.48
C ALA A 40 1.45 4.29 -7.32
N ILE A 41 0.24 3.82 -7.66
CA ILE A 41 -0.13 2.39 -7.61
C ILE A 41 0.83 1.55 -8.46
N ILE A 42 1.20 2.00 -9.66
CA ILE A 42 2.18 1.30 -10.51
C ILE A 42 3.52 1.15 -9.77
N PHE A 43 4.03 2.21 -9.15
CA PHE A 43 5.27 2.12 -8.37
C PHE A 43 5.12 1.21 -7.15
N LEU A 44 3.97 1.19 -6.48
CA LEU A 44 3.70 0.27 -5.37
C LEU A 44 3.78 -1.19 -5.81
N VAL A 45 3.17 -1.53 -6.95
CA VAL A 45 3.26 -2.86 -7.58
C VAL A 45 4.70 -3.20 -7.96
N LEU A 46 5.47 -2.26 -8.50
CA LEU A 46 6.90 -2.46 -8.79
C LEU A 46 7.73 -2.70 -7.52
N VAL A 47 7.39 -2.07 -6.40
CA VAL A 47 8.04 -2.37 -5.12
C VAL A 47 7.71 -3.79 -4.69
N MET A 48 6.46 -4.22 -4.79
CA MET A 48 6.04 -5.60 -4.48
C MET A 48 6.76 -6.62 -5.38
N GLY A 49 6.86 -6.36 -6.68
CA GLY A 49 7.67 -7.20 -7.58
C GLY A 49 9.15 -7.23 -7.18
N GLY A 50 9.66 -6.15 -6.58
CA GLY A 50 10.99 -6.09 -6.00
C GLY A 50 11.21 -7.08 -4.84
N TYR A 51 10.18 -7.45 -4.09
CA TYR A 51 10.29 -8.49 -3.04
C TYR A 51 10.63 -9.83 -3.68
N ILE A 52 9.94 -10.17 -4.76
CA ILE A 52 10.18 -11.40 -5.52
C ILE A 52 11.59 -11.39 -6.11
N VAL A 53 12.00 -10.28 -6.74
CA VAL A 53 13.35 -10.15 -7.31
C VAL A 53 14.43 -10.30 -6.23
N TYR A 54 14.22 -9.69 -5.05
CA TYR A 54 15.17 -9.82 -3.94
C TYR A 54 15.29 -11.26 -3.44
N ASP A 55 14.18 -12.00 -3.40
CA ASP A 55 14.18 -13.41 -2.99
C ASP A 55 15.06 -14.29 -3.91
N PHE A 56 15.05 -14.03 -5.22
CA PHE A 56 15.93 -14.70 -6.18
C PHE A 56 17.38 -14.20 -6.16
N PHE A 57 17.61 -12.94 -5.76
CA PHE A 57 18.92 -12.28 -5.81
C PHE A 57 19.20 -11.52 -4.51
N PRO A 58 19.36 -12.21 -3.37
CA PRO A 58 19.55 -11.57 -2.08
C PRO A 58 20.91 -10.89 -2.00
N LEU A 59 20.93 -9.72 -1.34
CA LEU A 59 22.18 -9.07 -1.00
C LEU A 59 22.84 -9.80 0.19
N PRO A 60 24.18 -9.94 0.21
CA PRO A 60 24.90 -10.64 1.28
C PRO A 60 24.97 -9.77 2.56
N LEU A 61 23.83 -9.59 3.23
CA LEU A 61 23.66 -8.70 4.38
C LEU A 61 23.90 -9.40 5.74
N GLY A 62 24.23 -10.69 5.73
CA GLY A 62 24.42 -11.48 6.96
C GLY A 62 23.12 -11.79 7.71
N ILE A 63 21.96 -11.57 7.08
CA ILE A 63 20.64 -11.93 7.59
C ILE A 63 20.29 -13.31 7.05
N PRO A 64 19.68 -14.21 7.86
CA PRO A 64 19.22 -15.49 7.37
C PRO A 64 18.29 -15.34 6.16
N GLU A 65 18.53 -16.13 5.12
CA GLU A 65 17.67 -16.17 3.93
C GLU A 65 16.27 -16.72 4.24
N ASN A 66 16.19 -17.61 5.24
CA ASN A 66 14.96 -18.25 5.66
C ASN A 66 14.77 -18.15 7.18
N PHE A 67 13.51 -18.21 7.62
CA PHE A 67 13.19 -18.38 9.02
C PHE A 67 13.66 -19.76 9.53
N GLY A 68 14.02 -19.83 10.82
CA GLY A 68 14.45 -21.08 11.48
C GLY A 68 13.31 -22.02 11.86
N TRP A 69 12.08 -21.72 11.47
CA TRP A 69 10.88 -22.51 11.77
C TRP A 69 10.30 -23.16 10.50
N PRO A 70 9.38 -24.13 10.63
CA PRO A 70 8.73 -24.77 9.48
C PRO A 70 7.96 -23.77 8.63
N TYR A 71 8.00 -23.93 7.31
CA TYR A 71 7.37 -23.01 6.35
C TYR A 71 5.87 -22.80 6.60
N GLU A 72 5.18 -23.81 7.13
CA GLU A 72 3.78 -23.77 7.52
C GLU A 72 3.48 -22.65 8.53
N VAL A 73 4.44 -22.32 9.41
CA VAL A 73 4.32 -21.19 10.33
C VAL A 73 4.31 -19.88 9.57
N SER A 74 5.18 -19.73 8.56
CA SER A 74 5.22 -18.54 7.70
C SER A 74 3.93 -18.41 6.87
N VAL A 75 3.42 -19.50 6.32
CA VAL A 75 2.13 -19.52 5.61
C VAL A 75 0.98 -19.11 6.54
N LEU A 76 0.94 -19.65 7.76
CA LEU A 76 -0.08 -19.29 8.74
C LEU A 76 -0.05 -17.79 9.06
N LEU A 77 1.14 -17.23 9.31
CA LEU A 77 1.29 -15.80 9.56
C LEU A 77 0.87 -14.95 8.36
N ALA A 78 1.24 -15.35 7.14
CA ALA A 78 0.82 -14.68 5.93
C ALA A 78 -0.70 -14.65 5.78
N VAL A 79 -1.39 -15.77 6.02
CA VAL A 79 -2.86 -15.86 5.93
C VAL A 79 -3.53 -15.01 7.00
N LEU A 80 -3.03 -15.06 8.25
CA LEU A 80 -3.56 -14.26 9.36
C LEU A 80 -3.47 -12.75 9.13
N ILE A 81 -2.49 -12.30 8.34
CA ILE A 81 -2.35 -10.89 7.94
C ILE A 81 -3.18 -10.59 6.69
N ALA A 82 -3.10 -11.45 5.68
CA ALA A 82 -3.75 -11.25 4.39
C ALA A 82 -5.28 -11.19 4.52
N LEU A 83 -5.89 -12.01 5.38
CA LEU A 83 -7.35 -12.04 5.54
C LEU A 83 -7.94 -10.70 6.02
N PRO A 84 -7.53 -10.12 7.17
CA PRO A 84 -8.05 -8.84 7.62
C PRO A 84 -7.67 -7.70 6.67
N THR A 85 -6.46 -7.72 6.09
CA THR A 85 -6.07 -6.75 5.06
C THR A 85 -7.00 -6.81 3.85
N THR A 86 -7.28 -8.00 3.33
CA THR A 86 -8.16 -8.18 2.17
C THR A 86 -9.56 -7.73 2.48
N TYR A 87 -10.09 -8.11 3.64
CA TYR A 87 -11.41 -7.66 4.09
C TYR A 87 -11.51 -6.14 4.11
N MET A 88 -10.54 -5.45 4.72
CA MET A 88 -10.55 -3.99 4.84
C MET A 88 -10.42 -3.28 3.48
N VAL A 89 -9.54 -3.77 2.60
CA VAL A 89 -9.37 -3.21 1.26
C VAL A 89 -10.64 -3.42 0.42
N VAL A 90 -11.23 -4.62 0.44
CA VAL A 90 -12.43 -4.92 -0.35
C VAL A 90 -13.64 -4.11 0.13
N VAL A 91 -13.88 -4.03 1.43
CA VAL A 91 -14.97 -3.22 1.98
C VAL A 91 -14.73 -1.73 1.70
N GLY A 92 -13.50 -1.25 1.88
CA GLY A 92 -13.13 0.12 1.54
C GLY A 92 -13.37 0.47 0.08
N MET A 93 -12.95 -0.40 -0.85
CA MET A 93 -13.17 -0.20 -2.28
C MET A 93 -14.66 -0.24 -2.64
N LYS A 94 -15.42 -1.16 -2.03
CA LYS A 94 -16.86 -1.28 -2.26
C LYS A 94 -17.59 -0.02 -1.81
N ASP A 95 -17.26 0.50 -0.64
CA ASP A 95 -17.93 1.68 -0.07
C ASP A 95 -17.46 2.98 -0.72
N ALA A 96 -16.22 3.05 -1.23
CA ALA A 96 -15.72 4.19 -2.00
C ALA A 96 -16.21 4.25 -3.44
N GLY A 97 -16.48 3.12 -4.08
CA GLY A 97 -16.86 3.08 -5.50
C GLY A 97 -15.79 3.73 -6.40
N GLU A 98 -16.22 4.60 -7.32
CA GLU A 98 -15.32 5.29 -8.27
C GLU A 98 -14.35 6.27 -7.59
N GLU A 99 -14.67 6.76 -6.39
CA GLU A 99 -13.84 7.71 -5.61
C GLU A 99 -12.50 7.12 -5.18
N ALA A 100 -12.41 5.79 -5.09
CA ALA A 100 -11.17 5.11 -4.75
C ALA A 100 -10.02 5.49 -5.71
N VAL A 101 -10.36 5.67 -6.99
CA VAL A 101 -9.38 5.95 -8.06
C VAL A 101 -9.51 7.37 -8.60
N ALA A 102 -10.74 7.87 -8.75
CA ALA A 102 -11.03 9.19 -9.32
C ALA A 102 -11.77 10.04 -8.29
N PRO A 103 -11.07 10.91 -7.54
CA PRO A 103 -11.73 11.80 -6.59
C PRO A 103 -12.69 12.73 -7.35
N GLN A 104 -13.95 12.83 -6.92
CA GLN A 104 -14.92 13.78 -7.45
C GLN A 104 -15.23 14.85 -6.39
N LYS A 105 -15.69 16.00 -6.87
CA LYS A 105 -15.97 17.16 -6.00
C LYS A 105 -17.34 17.02 -5.33
N GLU A 106 -18.27 16.31 -5.97
CA GLU A 106 -19.65 16.18 -5.53
C GLU A 106 -19.89 15.04 -4.51
N THR A 107 -18.95 14.12 -4.33
CA THR A 107 -19.16 12.92 -3.49
C THR A 107 -18.61 13.11 -2.07
N GLU A 108 -19.50 13.13 -1.08
CA GLU A 108 -19.09 13.03 0.33
C GLU A 108 -18.70 11.57 0.66
N MET A 109 -17.46 11.35 1.12
CA MET A 109 -16.95 10.02 1.53
C MET A 109 -17.56 9.48 2.85
N TYR A 110 -18.66 10.05 3.35
CA TYR A 110 -19.18 9.79 4.70
C TYR A 110 -20.27 8.72 4.73
N GLY A 111 -19.90 7.47 4.44
CA GLY A 111 -20.79 6.32 4.62
C GLY A 111 -20.05 4.98 4.75
N GLY A 112 -20.70 3.99 5.36
CA GLY A 112 -20.19 2.62 5.44
C GLY A 112 -18.95 2.50 6.33
N ILE A 113 -17.92 1.80 5.87
CA ILE A 113 -16.68 1.60 6.63
C ILE A 113 -15.94 2.92 6.93
N TYR A 114 -16.15 3.96 6.13
CA TYR A 114 -15.55 5.28 6.31
C TYR A 114 -16.05 6.03 7.54
N GLU A 115 -17.17 5.61 8.15
CA GLU A 115 -17.62 6.10 9.45
C GLU A 115 -16.72 5.64 10.61
N LYS A 116 -16.01 4.53 10.42
CA LYS A 116 -15.17 3.88 11.45
C LYS A 116 -13.69 3.95 11.15
N VAL A 117 -13.32 3.88 9.87
CA VAL A 117 -11.93 3.84 9.41
C VAL A 117 -11.77 4.83 8.27
N ARG A 118 -10.98 5.87 8.50
CA ARG A 118 -10.81 6.98 7.56
C ARG A 118 -10.13 6.57 6.25
N HIS A 119 -9.19 5.63 6.32
CA HIS A 119 -8.43 5.14 5.17
C HIS A 119 -8.37 3.60 5.16
N PRO A 120 -9.45 2.89 4.82
CA PRO A 120 -9.46 1.43 4.79
C PRO A 120 -8.42 0.84 3.83
N GLN A 121 -8.13 1.54 2.72
CA GLN A 121 -7.16 1.10 1.72
C GLN A 121 -5.73 1.08 2.24
N THR A 122 -5.36 1.84 3.28
CA THR A 122 -3.99 1.78 3.85
C THR A 122 -3.70 0.42 4.51
N TRP A 123 -4.70 -0.42 4.72
CA TRP A 123 -4.50 -1.80 5.15
C TRP A 123 -3.78 -2.64 4.10
N GLU A 124 -3.75 -2.22 2.83
CA GLU A 124 -3.01 -2.89 1.75
C GLU A 124 -1.51 -3.06 2.07
N TYR A 125 -0.96 -2.24 2.96
CA TYR A 125 0.41 -2.39 3.42
C TYR A 125 0.67 -3.71 4.17
N GLY A 126 -0.37 -4.33 4.73
CA GLY A 126 -0.30 -5.68 5.28
C GLY A 126 0.06 -6.74 4.24
N TYR A 127 -0.19 -6.50 2.94
CA TYR A 127 0.23 -7.42 1.89
C TYR A 127 1.75 -7.54 1.77
N PHE A 128 2.53 -6.50 2.09
CA PHE A 128 3.99 -6.61 2.07
C PHE A 128 4.51 -7.59 3.11
N PHE A 129 3.94 -7.56 4.32
CA PHE A 129 4.21 -8.57 5.35
C PHE A 129 3.76 -9.95 4.90
N SER A 130 2.55 -10.06 4.36
CA SER A 130 1.99 -11.34 3.91
C SER A 130 2.87 -11.98 2.83
N VAL A 131 3.29 -11.20 1.82
CA VAL A 131 4.19 -11.65 0.75
C VAL A 131 5.56 -12.01 1.31
N ALA A 132 6.13 -11.20 2.22
CA ALA A 132 7.42 -11.51 2.83
C ALA A 132 7.41 -12.83 3.62
N PHE A 133 6.32 -13.11 4.35
CA PHE A 133 6.14 -14.40 5.02
C PHE A 133 5.92 -15.54 4.02
N LEU A 134 5.16 -15.35 2.95
CA LEU A 134 5.01 -16.38 1.90
C LEU A 134 6.33 -16.72 1.20
N LEU A 135 7.21 -15.73 1.03
CA LEU A 135 8.58 -15.90 0.54
C LEU A 135 9.52 -16.45 1.62
N ASN A 136 9.04 -16.66 2.85
CA ASN A 136 9.80 -17.16 3.98
C ASN A 136 11.05 -16.34 4.33
N ASN A 137 11.07 -15.05 4.00
CA ASN A 137 12.29 -14.24 3.98
C ASN A 137 12.31 -13.20 5.13
N PRO A 138 13.15 -13.37 6.17
CA PRO A 138 13.21 -12.48 7.33
C PRO A 138 13.57 -11.04 6.97
N PHE A 139 14.47 -10.83 5.99
CA PHE A 139 14.84 -9.48 5.57
C PHE A 139 13.64 -8.74 4.96
N LEU A 140 12.83 -9.40 4.14
CA LEU A 140 11.65 -8.78 3.54
C LEU A 140 10.59 -8.42 4.59
N VAL A 141 10.48 -9.19 5.67
CA VAL A 141 9.61 -8.84 6.80
C VAL A 141 10.12 -7.58 7.52
N LEU A 142 11.44 -7.49 7.76
CA LEU A 142 12.04 -6.29 8.33
C LEU A 142 11.88 -5.07 7.41
N LEU A 143 12.08 -5.25 6.10
CA LEU A 143 11.87 -4.21 5.10
C LEU A 143 10.42 -3.72 5.08
N SER A 144 9.46 -4.61 5.35
CA SER A 144 8.03 -4.29 5.40
C SER A 144 7.69 -3.32 6.55
N LEU A 145 8.53 -3.20 7.57
CA LEU A 145 8.33 -2.22 8.64
C LEU A 145 8.33 -0.77 8.14
N VAL A 146 8.96 -0.48 6.99
CA VAL A 146 8.94 0.85 6.35
C VAL A 146 7.51 1.28 5.99
N TRP A 147 6.59 0.34 5.78
CA TRP A 147 5.20 0.66 5.43
C TRP A 147 4.36 1.11 6.62
N LEU A 148 4.71 0.74 7.86
CA LEU A 148 3.97 1.13 9.06
C LEU A 148 3.96 2.66 9.28
N PRO A 149 5.10 3.39 9.27
CA PRO A 149 5.07 4.84 9.40
C PRO A 149 4.37 5.49 8.20
N LEU A 150 4.52 4.95 6.98
CA LEU A 150 3.80 5.45 5.80
C LEU A 150 2.29 5.30 5.96
N ALA A 151 1.82 4.16 6.47
CA ALA A 151 0.42 3.93 6.80
C ALA A 151 -0.08 4.98 7.80
N TYR A 152 0.67 5.22 8.88
CA TYR A 152 0.30 6.21 9.89
C TYR A 152 0.21 7.64 9.34
N PHE A 153 1.17 8.06 8.51
CA PHE A 153 1.13 9.40 7.91
C PHE A 153 0.03 9.59 6.87
N MET A 154 -0.49 8.49 6.33
CA MET A 154 -1.55 8.49 5.31
C MET A 154 -2.95 8.26 5.90
N MET A 155 -3.06 8.05 7.22
CA MET A 155 -4.31 7.96 7.98
C MET A 155 -4.71 9.33 8.58
#